data_AF-A0A382KUQ3-F1
#
_entry.id   AF-A0A382KUQ3-F1
#
_cell.length_a   1.000
_cell.length_b   1.000
_cell.length_c   1.000
_cell.angle_alpha   90.00
_cell.angle_beta   90.00
_cell.angle_gamma   90.00
#
_symmetry.space_group_name_H-M   'P 1'
#
loop_
_entity.id
_entity.type
_entity.pdbx_description
1 polymer ?
#
loop_
_entity_poly.entity_id
_entity_poly.type
_entity_poly.pdbx_seq_one_letter_code
_entity_poly.pdbx_strand_id
1 'polypeptide(L)'
;YENICRAVSAVHDDPSQSVADIVKYRATGLFVLSHEAHTLKSLKTIIPNTHLFVELRPGIQEKPTQNLGKELKLELVATGDVYFRLQSDHAAHITLRAIEKNTTLKQLDPMECKSDQHWFRNEAEMVKLFPNSLNALNNSRYLADRCKRDWSFINTIFPGLSLKETHESNKKLKDKVFSGAQKRYGEIDKNVRCRIEYELDIITQKGFAPYFLIVQDIVMQTRATIGRGSAAASIVSYCLFITQVDPLRYTLQFDRFIHPEREDMPDIDVDFPWDERDSILEYVFKKYGKERTAMVSSQVFLEPRSAVWEVGKVHGLSNEEIKIITKRIGWYTSRRDLEHWVRTDQRFANVDLDETLIRVLRESEKIVGVFRYPSVHPGGVVIVPDKIRKYVPVLVAPKGVQIVEWEKDQV
;
A
#
# COMPACT_ATOMS: atom_id res chain seq x y z
N TYR A 1 13.97 -7.87 -0.47
CA TYR A 1 12.84 -6.95 -0.24
C TYR A 1 13.19 -5.51 -0.52
N GLU A 2 14.12 -4.86 0.19
CA GLU A 2 14.45 -3.45 -0.09
C GLU A 2 14.76 -3.17 -1.56
N ASN A 3 15.50 -4.08 -2.20
CA ASN A 3 15.82 -3.99 -3.62
C ASN A 3 14.60 -4.13 -4.54
N ILE A 4 13.58 -4.91 -4.14
CA ILE A 4 12.29 -4.99 -4.82
C ILE A 4 11.56 -3.65 -4.68
N CYS A 5 11.49 -3.08 -3.47
CA CYS A 5 10.83 -1.79 -3.26
C CYS A 5 11.46 -0.67 -4.11
N ARG A 6 12.79 -0.62 -4.16
CA ARG A 6 13.53 0.31 -5.02
C ARG A 6 13.29 0.05 -6.51
N ALA A 7 13.22 -1.21 -6.92
CA ALA A 7 12.96 -1.59 -8.31
C ALA A 7 11.55 -1.19 -8.75
N VAL A 8 10.52 -1.54 -7.97
CA VAL A 8 9.12 -1.15 -8.22
C VAL A 8 8.98 0.37 -8.26
N SER A 9 9.60 1.09 -7.32
CA SER A 9 9.57 2.57 -7.34
C SER A 9 10.21 3.15 -8.62
N ALA A 10 11.27 2.53 -9.15
CA ALA A 10 11.90 2.99 -10.38
C ALA A 10 11.05 2.72 -11.62
N VAL A 11 10.29 1.61 -11.64
CA VAL A 11 9.29 1.34 -12.69
C VAL A 11 8.21 2.42 -12.71
N HIS A 12 7.77 2.88 -11.53
CA HIS A 12 6.80 3.98 -11.43
C HIS A 12 7.38 5.33 -11.89
N ASP A 13 8.67 5.58 -11.67
CA ASP A 13 9.33 6.80 -12.12
C ASP A 13 9.47 6.84 -13.65
N ASP A 14 9.87 5.71 -14.26
CA ASP A 14 10.03 5.55 -15.70
C ASP A 14 9.60 4.15 -16.16
N PRO A 15 8.35 4.00 -16.64
CA PRO A 15 7.84 2.72 -17.13
C PRO A 15 8.56 2.21 -18.39
N SER A 16 9.31 3.07 -19.10
CA SER A 16 10.04 2.69 -20.32
C SER A 16 11.42 2.13 -20.05
N GLN A 17 11.90 2.21 -18.80
CA GLN A 17 13.22 1.76 -18.42
C GLN A 17 13.36 0.23 -18.55
N SER A 18 14.52 -0.22 -19.05
CA SER A 18 14.77 -1.65 -19.16
C SER A 18 14.90 -2.32 -17.79
N VAL A 19 14.38 -3.55 -17.66
CA VAL A 19 14.51 -4.35 -16.43
C VAL A 19 15.98 -4.55 -16.05
N ALA A 20 16.86 -4.71 -17.04
CA ALA A 20 18.29 -4.86 -16.80
C ALA A 20 18.88 -3.63 -16.11
N ASP A 21 18.50 -2.41 -16.52
CA ASP A 21 18.97 -1.17 -15.90
C ASP A 21 18.43 -0.99 -14.48
N ILE A 22 17.15 -1.32 -14.26
CA ILE A 22 16.51 -1.25 -12.95
C ILE A 22 17.21 -2.17 -11.93
N VAL A 23 17.57 -3.38 -12.36
CA VAL A 23 18.11 -4.43 -11.48
C VAL A 23 19.65 -4.36 -11.38
N LYS A 24 20.33 -3.66 -12.30
CA LYS A 24 21.81 -3.56 -12.37
C LYS A 24 22.51 -3.33 -11.04
N TYR A 25 21.98 -2.42 -10.22
CA TYR A 25 22.56 -2.06 -8.92
C TYR A 25 21.79 -2.63 -7.71
N ARG A 26 20.83 -3.52 -7.96
CA ARG A 26 19.83 -3.98 -6.99
C ARG A 26 19.61 -5.50 -7.02
N ALA A 27 20.45 -6.26 -7.74
CA ALA A 27 20.28 -7.70 -7.93
C ALA A 27 20.52 -8.55 -6.67
N THR A 28 21.25 -8.03 -5.68
CA THR A 28 21.62 -8.81 -4.48
C THR A 28 20.38 -9.26 -3.71
N GLY A 29 20.30 -10.56 -3.42
CA GLY A 29 19.19 -11.18 -2.69
C GLY A 29 17.88 -11.30 -3.48
N LEU A 30 17.94 -11.16 -4.81
CA LEU A 30 16.79 -11.37 -5.70
C LEU A 30 16.98 -12.66 -6.50
N PHE A 31 15.89 -13.42 -6.64
CA PHE A 31 15.77 -14.44 -7.68
C PHE A 31 14.96 -13.83 -8.82
N VAL A 32 15.47 -13.94 -10.05
CA VAL A 32 14.83 -13.37 -11.24
C VAL A 32 14.49 -14.49 -12.21
N LEU A 33 13.25 -14.46 -12.69
CA LEU A 33 12.72 -15.37 -13.68
C LEU A 33 12.34 -14.56 -14.92
N SER A 34 12.66 -15.09 -16.10
CA SER A 34 12.19 -14.50 -17.36
C SER A 34 12.03 -15.58 -18.41
N HIS A 35 11.01 -15.44 -19.25
CA HIS A 35 10.76 -16.31 -20.40
C HIS A 35 11.34 -15.72 -21.70
N GLU A 36 11.76 -14.46 -21.70
CA GLU A 36 12.24 -13.75 -22.89
C GLU A 36 13.75 -13.92 -23.07
N ALA A 37 14.16 -14.47 -24.21
CA ALA A 37 15.57 -14.72 -24.49
C ALA A 37 16.43 -13.44 -24.48
N HIS A 38 15.90 -12.32 -24.99
CA HIS A 38 16.61 -11.03 -24.98
C HIS A 38 16.86 -10.54 -23.54
N THR A 39 15.81 -10.55 -22.71
CA THR A 39 15.88 -10.12 -21.31
C THR A 39 16.82 -11.01 -20.50
N LEU A 40 16.78 -12.32 -20.69
CA LEU A 40 17.72 -13.27 -20.06
C LEU A 40 19.17 -13.00 -20.47
N LYS A 41 19.45 -12.75 -21.75
CA LYS A 41 20.80 -12.45 -22.25
C LYS A 41 21.37 -11.19 -21.61
N SER A 42 20.56 -10.13 -21.49
CA SER A 42 20.94 -8.88 -20.80
C SER A 42 21.19 -9.11 -19.31
N LEU A 43 20.27 -9.79 -18.61
CA LEU A 43 20.36 -10.03 -17.17
C LEU A 43 21.51 -10.96 -16.78
N LYS A 44 21.89 -11.91 -17.64
CA LYS A 44 23.01 -12.84 -17.38
C LYS A 44 24.35 -12.13 -17.18
N THR A 45 24.52 -10.92 -17.73
CA THR A 45 25.74 -10.11 -17.52
C THR A 45 25.79 -9.44 -16.14
N ILE A 46 24.66 -9.39 -15.44
CA ILE A 46 24.45 -8.64 -14.20
C ILE A 46 24.21 -9.59 -13.02
N ILE A 47 23.38 -10.60 -13.23
CA ILE A 47 22.89 -11.51 -12.20
C ILE A 47 23.64 -12.85 -12.32
N PRO A 48 24.17 -13.40 -11.21
CA PRO A 48 24.76 -14.72 -11.22
C PRO A 48 23.78 -15.79 -11.73
N ASN A 49 24.28 -16.78 -12.47
CA ASN A 49 23.45 -17.87 -12.99
C ASN A 49 22.68 -18.64 -11.89
N THR A 50 23.15 -18.61 -10.63
CA THR A 50 22.45 -19.23 -9.49
C THR A 50 21.19 -18.48 -9.05
N HIS A 51 20.99 -17.26 -9.55
CA HIS A 51 19.87 -16.38 -9.19
C HIS A 51 19.02 -15.96 -10.40
N LEU A 52 19.36 -16.42 -11.61
CA LEU A 52 18.64 -16.16 -12.84
C LEU A 52 18.13 -17.47 -13.43
N PHE A 53 16.83 -17.53 -13.70
CA PHE A 53 16.17 -18.76 -14.16
C PHE A 53 15.36 -18.50 -15.43
N VAL A 54 15.31 -19.51 -16.30
CA VAL A 54 14.43 -19.51 -17.47
C VAL A 54 13.03 -19.92 -17.01
N GLU A 55 12.06 -19.03 -17.20
CA GLU A 55 10.67 -19.28 -16.82
C GLU A 55 9.97 -20.18 -17.86
N LEU A 56 9.43 -21.32 -17.41
CA LEU A 56 8.51 -22.16 -18.16
C LEU A 56 7.09 -21.92 -17.66
N ARG A 57 6.21 -21.41 -18.52
CA ARG A 57 4.85 -20.97 -18.15
C ARG A 57 3.80 -21.39 -19.19
N PRO A 58 2.49 -21.35 -18.87
CA PRO A 58 1.45 -21.72 -19.82
C PRO A 58 1.56 -20.95 -21.14
N GLY A 59 1.30 -21.64 -22.26
CA GLY A 59 1.42 -21.07 -23.61
C GLY A 59 2.84 -21.12 -24.21
N ILE A 60 3.86 -21.52 -23.46
CA ILE A 60 5.23 -21.71 -23.96
C ILE A 60 5.53 -23.20 -24.11
N GLN A 61 6.18 -23.58 -25.21
CA GLN A 61 6.58 -24.96 -25.48
C GLN A 61 7.79 -25.38 -24.64
N GLU A 62 7.77 -26.61 -24.09
CA GLU A 62 8.86 -27.11 -23.23
C GLU A 62 10.21 -27.20 -23.95
N LYS A 63 10.24 -27.78 -25.15
CA LYS A 63 11.49 -28.09 -25.88
C LYS A 63 12.30 -26.84 -26.24
N PRO A 64 11.72 -25.77 -26.81
CA PRO A 64 12.44 -24.50 -27.01
C PRO A 64 12.99 -23.90 -25.71
N THR A 65 12.21 -23.91 -24.63
CA THR A 65 12.64 -23.38 -23.32
C THR A 65 13.80 -24.19 -22.73
N GLN A 66 13.77 -25.52 -22.86
CA GLN A 66 14.86 -26.39 -22.46
C GLN A 66 16.14 -26.11 -23.26
N ASN A 67 16.01 -25.88 -24.57
CA ASN A 67 17.15 -25.50 -25.42
C ASN A 67 17.73 -24.15 -25.00
N LEU A 68 16.88 -23.18 -24.69
CA LEU A 68 17.31 -21.86 -24.21
C LEU A 68 18.06 -21.96 -22.87
N GLY A 69 17.55 -22.75 -21.92
CA GLY A 69 18.25 -23.02 -20.65
C GLY A 69 19.62 -23.64 -20.86
N LYS A 70 19.75 -24.59 -21.80
CA LYS A 70 21.04 -25.21 -22.16
C LYS A 70 22.00 -24.22 -22.82
N GLU A 71 21.53 -23.42 -23.79
CA GLU A 71 22.33 -22.36 -24.45
C GLU A 71 22.88 -21.37 -23.43
N LEU A 72 22.02 -20.92 -22.51
CA LEU A 72 22.36 -19.91 -21.52
C LEU A 72 23.02 -20.50 -20.27
N LYS A 73 23.08 -21.82 -20.11
CA LYS A 73 23.53 -22.51 -18.89
C LYS A 73 22.76 -22.02 -17.65
N LEU A 74 21.44 -21.92 -17.78
CA LEU A 74 20.51 -21.49 -16.74
C LEU A 74 19.52 -22.62 -16.46
N GLU A 75 19.17 -22.77 -15.19
CA GLU A 75 18.13 -23.70 -14.74
C GLU A 75 16.74 -23.20 -15.14
N LEU A 76 15.82 -24.13 -15.38
CA LEU A 76 14.43 -23.81 -15.68
C LEU A 76 13.61 -23.79 -14.38
N VAL A 77 12.61 -22.92 -14.32
CA VAL A 77 11.61 -22.91 -13.24
C VAL A 77 10.23 -22.85 -13.87
N ALA A 78 9.35 -23.75 -13.46
CA ALA A 78 7.97 -23.77 -13.92
C ALA A 78 7.11 -22.84 -13.04
N THR A 79 6.33 -21.98 -13.68
CA THR A 79 5.37 -21.07 -13.04
C THR A 79 3.99 -21.22 -13.67
N GLY A 80 2.95 -20.79 -12.98
CA GLY A 80 1.58 -20.79 -13.52
C GLY A 80 1.21 -19.54 -14.32
N ASP A 81 2.03 -18.48 -14.29
CA ASP A 81 1.70 -17.12 -14.79
C ASP A 81 0.24 -16.75 -14.45
N VAL A 82 -0.10 -16.81 -13.16
CA VAL A 82 -1.48 -16.84 -12.67
C VAL A 82 -2.09 -15.44 -12.60
N TYR A 83 -3.25 -15.25 -13.25
CA TYR A 83 -4.03 -14.01 -13.23
C TYR A 83 -5.36 -14.17 -12.48
N PHE A 84 -5.87 -15.39 -12.36
CA PHE A 84 -7.15 -15.64 -11.72
C PHE A 84 -7.15 -16.96 -10.92
N ARG A 85 -8.10 -17.10 -9.98
CA ARG A 85 -8.12 -18.25 -9.07
C ARG A 85 -8.66 -19.50 -9.76
N LEU A 86 -9.83 -19.42 -10.38
CA LEU A 86 -10.49 -20.52 -11.06
C LEU A 86 -10.55 -20.27 -12.57
N GLN A 87 -10.56 -21.33 -13.38
CA GLN A 87 -10.70 -21.18 -14.84
C GLN A 87 -11.96 -20.39 -15.24
N SER A 88 -13.06 -20.53 -14.48
CA SER A 88 -14.32 -19.77 -14.68
C SER A 88 -14.21 -18.26 -14.48
N ASP A 89 -13.14 -17.79 -13.84
CA ASP A 89 -12.90 -16.37 -13.57
C ASP A 89 -12.27 -15.67 -14.78
N HIS A 90 -11.91 -16.41 -15.84
CA HIS A 90 -11.40 -15.84 -17.09
C HIS A 90 -12.32 -14.78 -17.69
N ALA A 91 -13.64 -14.96 -17.60
CA ALA A 91 -14.61 -13.95 -18.04
C ALA A 91 -14.46 -12.64 -17.26
N ALA A 92 -14.22 -12.70 -15.94
CA ALA A 92 -14.00 -11.51 -15.13
C ALA A 92 -12.67 -10.82 -15.48
N HIS A 93 -11.62 -11.60 -15.79
CA HIS A 93 -10.36 -11.06 -16.31
C HIS A 93 -10.58 -10.25 -17.59
N ILE A 94 -11.31 -10.78 -18.58
CA ILE A 94 -11.61 -10.06 -19.82
C ILE A 94 -12.37 -8.76 -19.51
N THR A 95 -13.39 -8.81 -18.66
CA THR A 95 -14.15 -7.62 -18.26
C THR A 95 -13.26 -6.57 -17.61
N LEU A 96 -12.36 -6.96 -16.69
CA LEU A 96 -11.41 -6.04 -16.06
C LEU A 96 -10.44 -5.42 -17.07
N ARG A 97 -9.94 -6.19 -18.05
CA ARG A 97 -9.08 -5.66 -19.12
C ARG A 97 -9.81 -4.66 -20.02
N ALA A 98 -11.08 -4.91 -20.34
CA ALA A 98 -11.91 -3.94 -21.06
C ALA A 98 -12.14 -2.65 -20.25
N ILE A 99 -12.35 -2.75 -18.93
CA ILE A 99 -12.46 -1.58 -18.05
C ILE A 99 -11.15 -0.78 -18.07
N GLU A 100 -10.01 -1.44 -17.91
CA GLU A 100 -8.68 -0.80 -17.88
C GLU A 100 -8.35 -0.10 -19.21
N LYS A 101 -8.64 -0.74 -20.35
CA LYS A 101 -8.43 -0.18 -21.69
C LYS A 101 -9.51 0.82 -22.11
N ASN A 102 -10.56 0.98 -21.29
CA ASN A 102 -11.72 1.82 -21.58
C ASN A 102 -12.34 1.49 -22.95
N THR A 103 -12.49 0.20 -23.26
CA THR A 103 -13.11 -0.32 -24.49
C THR A 103 -14.30 -1.21 -24.17
N THR A 104 -15.12 -1.54 -25.18
CA THR A 104 -16.18 -2.54 -25.02
C THR A 104 -15.63 -3.95 -25.17
N LEU A 105 -16.32 -4.98 -24.65
CA LEU A 105 -15.92 -6.39 -24.82
C LEU A 105 -15.73 -6.78 -26.28
N LYS A 106 -16.52 -6.19 -27.19
CA LYS A 106 -16.47 -6.47 -28.63
C LYS A 106 -15.25 -5.85 -29.32
N GLN A 107 -14.71 -4.78 -28.75
CA GLN A 107 -13.58 -4.02 -29.31
C GLN A 107 -12.25 -4.31 -28.62
N LEU A 108 -12.26 -5.10 -27.55
CA LEU A 108 -11.06 -5.45 -26.82
C LEU A 108 -10.15 -6.33 -27.70
N ASP A 109 -8.90 -5.89 -27.86
CA ASP A 109 -7.89 -6.69 -28.55
C ASP A 109 -7.61 -7.99 -27.76
N PRO A 110 -7.75 -9.17 -28.37
CA PRO A 110 -7.41 -10.43 -27.72
C PRO A 110 -5.97 -10.50 -27.18
N MET A 111 -5.02 -9.76 -27.78
CA MET A 111 -3.63 -9.70 -27.30
C MET A 111 -3.49 -9.02 -25.93
N GLU A 112 -4.47 -8.19 -25.54
CA GLU A 112 -4.52 -7.54 -24.22
C GLU A 112 -5.03 -8.48 -23.12
N CYS A 113 -5.46 -9.69 -23.49
CA CYS A 113 -6.00 -10.70 -22.58
C CYS A 113 -5.07 -11.90 -22.43
N LYS A 114 -5.05 -12.46 -21.22
CA LYS A 114 -4.45 -13.76 -20.97
C LYS A 114 -5.44 -14.85 -21.39
N SER A 115 -4.92 -15.99 -21.83
CA SER A 115 -5.74 -17.15 -22.16
C SER A 115 -6.43 -17.71 -20.90
N ASP A 116 -7.38 -18.63 -21.09
CA ASP A 116 -8.06 -19.33 -19.99
C ASP A 116 -7.11 -20.28 -19.20
N GLN A 117 -5.86 -20.41 -19.64
CA GLN A 117 -4.82 -21.23 -19.02
C GLN A 117 -4.08 -20.52 -17.88
N HIS A 118 -4.46 -19.32 -17.45
CA HIS A 118 -3.74 -18.55 -16.44
C HIS A 118 -4.41 -18.59 -15.05
N TRP A 119 -4.92 -19.76 -14.65
CA TRP A 119 -5.54 -19.97 -13.35
C TRP A 119 -4.67 -20.72 -12.34
N PHE A 120 -5.01 -20.63 -11.05
CA PHE A 120 -4.27 -21.24 -9.94
C PHE A 120 -4.49 -22.76 -9.84
N ARG A 121 -3.69 -23.50 -10.61
CA ARG A 121 -3.71 -24.97 -10.69
C ARG A 121 -3.17 -25.66 -9.45
N ASN A 122 -3.58 -26.91 -9.27
CA ASN A 122 -2.92 -27.83 -8.35
C ASN A 122 -1.66 -28.46 -8.98
N GLU A 123 -0.87 -29.15 -8.16
CA GLU A 123 0.39 -29.78 -8.58
C GLU A 123 0.20 -30.82 -9.68
N ALA A 124 -0.83 -31.66 -9.58
CA ALA A 124 -1.08 -32.71 -10.57
C ALA A 124 -1.40 -32.12 -11.96
N GLU A 125 -2.11 -31.00 -12.01
CA GLU A 125 -2.39 -30.28 -13.25
C GLU A 125 -1.14 -29.60 -13.80
N MET A 126 -0.27 -29.07 -12.95
CA MET A 126 1.03 -28.51 -13.37
C MET A 126 1.95 -29.59 -13.96
N VAL A 127 1.95 -30.80 -13.39
CA VAL A 127 2.69 -31.96 -13.93
C VAL A 127 2.12 -32.37 -15.29
N LYS A 128 0.79 -32.40 -15.45
CA LYS A 128 0.15 -32.67 -16.74
C LYS A 128 0.47 -31.60 -17.79
N LEU A 129 0.64 -30.34 -17.37
CA LEU A 129 0.96 -29.23 -18.25
C LEU A 129 2.43 -29.28 -18.73
N PHE A 130 3.36 -29.73 -17.88
CA PHE A 130 4.79 -29.80 -18.18
C PHE A 130 5.38 -31.21 -17.91
N PRO A 131 4.92 -32.24 -18.63
CA PRO A 131 5.29 -33.63 -18.32
C PRO A 131 6.77 -33.93 -18.60
N ASN A 132 7.43 -33.15 -19.47
CA ASN A 132 8.83 -33.37 -19.83
C ASN A 132 9.79 -32.48 -19.03
N SER A 133 9.29 -31.68 -18.07
CA SER A 133 10.06 -30.67 -17.35
C SER A 133 9.85 -30.75 -15.83
N LEU A 134 9.78 -31.96 -15.27
CA LEU A 134 9.64 -32.19 -13.82
C LEU A 134 10.71 -31.47 -12.98
N ASN A 135 11.94 -31.37 -13.49
CA ASN A 135 13.00 -30.61 -12.83
C ASN A 135 12.63 -29.12 -12.65
N ALA A 136 11.93 -28.52 -13.62
CA ALA A 136 11.50 -27.12 -13.52
C ALA A 136 10.43 -26.93 -12.44
N LEU A 137 9.54 -27.92 -12.25
CA LEU A 137 8.57 -27.93 -11.16
C LEU A 137 9.28 -28.06 -9.80
N ASN A 138 10.24 -28.98 -9.67
CA ASN A 138 11.05 -29.13 -8.45
C ASN A 138 11.84 -27.85 -8.12
N ASN A 139 12.38 -27.18 -9.14
CA ASN A 139 13.10 -25.92 -8.98
C ASN A 139 12.18 -24.80 -8.44
N SER A 140 10.88 -24.80 -8.77
CA SER A 140 9.92 -23.86 -8.19
C SER A 140 9.82 -24.01 -6.66
N ARG A 141 9.76 -25.26 -6.18
CA ARG A 141 9.74 -25.57 -4.74
C ARG A 141 11.06 -25.19 -4.08
N TYR A 142 12.17 -25.56 -4.71
CA TYR A 142 13.52 -25.23 -4.25
C TYR A 142 13.73 -23.72 -4.05
N LEU A 143 13.20 -22.90 -4.96
CA LEU A 143 13.24 -21.44 -4.84
C LEU A 143 12.30 -20.92 -3.75
N ALA A 144 11.07 -21.44 -3.69
CA ALA A 144 10.12 -21.06 -2.66
C ALA A 144 10.69 -21.30 -1.24
N ASP A 145 11.45 -22.38 -1.03
CA ASP A 145 12.12 -22.71 0.24
C ASP A 145 13.30 -21.79 0.59
N ARG A 146 13.84 -21.04 -0.38
CA ARG A 146 14.93 -20.05 -0.17
C ARG A 146 14.45 -18.61 -0.04
N CYS A 147 13.22 -18.34 -0.47
CA CYS A 147 12.60 -17.04 -0.26
C CYS A 147 12.39 -16.80 1.23
N LYS A 148 12.68 -15.58 1.70
CA LYS A 148 12.42 -15.18 3.08
C LYS A 148 10.91 -15.25 3.37
N ARG A 149 10.53 -16.00 4.41
CA ARG A 149 9.13 -16.18 4.85
C ARG A 149 8.83 -15.47 6.17
N ASP A 150 9.82 -15.44 7.06
CA ASP A 150 9.64 -14.88 8.40
C ASP A 150 9.91 -13.38 8.37
N TRP A 151 8.83 -12.61 8.40
CA TRP A 151 8.85 -11.15 8.51
C TRP A 151 8.59 -10.75 9.95
N SER A 152 9.50 -9.95 10.53
CA SER A 152 9.26 -9.28 11.81
C SER A 152 8.81 -7.86 11.53
N PHE A 153 7.58 -7.54 11.93
CA PHE A 153 6.98 -6.20 11.85
C PHE A 153 7.08 -5.45 13.19
N ILE A 154 7.79 -6.00 14.17
CA ILE A 154 7.76 -5.54 15.56
C ILE A 154 8.60 -4.27 15.77
N ASN A 155 9.57 -3.99 14.88
CA ASN A 155 10.51 -2.89 15.07
C ASN A 155 9.98 -1.60 14.44
N THR A 156 9.61 -0.63 15.28
CA THR A 156 9.25 0.71 14.85
C THR A 156 10.42 1.43 14.17
N ILE A 157 10.15 2.05 13.03
CA ILE A 157 11.16 2.78 12.25
C ILE A 157 10.91 4.28 12.42
N PHE A 158 11.71 4.96 13.26
CA PHE A 158 11.62 6.41 13.45
C PHE A 158 12.83 7.17 12.91
N PRO A 159 12.64 8.39 12.37
CA PRO A 159 13.72 9.31 12.08
C PRO A 159 14.51 9.67 13.36
N GLY A 160 15.84 9.55 13.31
CA GLY A 160 16.71 9.98 14.41
C GLY A 160 16.85 8.98 15.58
N LEU A 161 16.57 7.69 15.36
CA LEU A 161 16.75 6.62 16.35
C LEU A 161 18.21 6.14 16.53
N SER A 162 19.24 6.92 16.20
CA SER A 162 20.58 6.52 16.63
C SER A 162 20.72 6.77 18.14
N LEU A 163 21.32 5.84 18.88
CA LEU A 163 21.48 5.96 20.36
C LEU A 163 22.13 7.29 20.79
N LYS A 164 23.00 7.89 19.96
CA LYS A 164 23.60 9.21 20.20
C LYS A 164 22.60 10.36 20.01
N GLU A 165 21.76 10.28 18.98
CA GLU A 165 20.71 11.28 18.71
C GLU A 165 19.57 11.20 19.74
N THR A 166 19.31 10.03 20.33
CA THR A 166 18.27 9.86 21.35
C THR A 166 18.56 10.69 22.60
N HIS A 167 19.81 10.70 23.11
CA HIS A 167 20.17 11.50 24.28
C HIS A 167 19.99 13.01 24.02
N GLU A 168 20.43 13.49 22.86
CA GLU A 168 20.25 14.90 22.48
C GLU A 168 18.77 15.25 22.31
N SER A 169 17.98 14.35 21.72
CA SER A 169 16.53 14.50 21.54
C SER A 169 15.80 14.57 22.88
N ASN A 170 16.16 13.71 23.84
CA ASN A 170 15.59 13.72 25.19
C ASN A 170 15.85 15.06 25.90
N LYS A 171 17.09 15.58 25.79
CA LYS A 171 17.45 16.88 26.37
C LYS A 171 16.67 18.02 25.70
N LYS A 172 16.65 18.06 24.36
CA LYS A 172 15.89 19.06 23.60
C LYS A 172 14.39 19.03 23.92
N LEU A 173 13.82 17.83 24.04
CA LEU A 173 12.42 17.65 24.43
C LEU A 173 12.17 18.24 25.81
N LYS A 174 13.00 17.88 26.80
CA LYS A 174 12.90 18.39 28.17
C LYS A 174 12.94 19.92 28.20
N ASP A 175 13.91 20.54 27.54
CA ASP A 175 14.07 22.00 27.50
C ASP A 175 12.86 22.68 26.87
N LYS A 176 12.33 22.13 25.76
CA LYS A 176 11.12 22.64 25.09
C LYS A 176 9.87 22.49 25.96
N VAL A 177 9.71 21.36 26.65
CA VAL A 177 8.57 21.11 27.54
C VAL A 177 8.56 22.10 28.71
N PHE A 178 9.68 22.29 29.41
CA PHE A 178 9.76 23.26 30.51
C PHE A 178 9.53 24.69 30.03
N SER A 179 10.07 25.05 28.86
CA SER A 179 9.82 26.36 28.24
C SER A 179 8.35 26.56 27.88
N GLY A 180 7.68 25.51 27.40
CA GLY A 180 6.25 25.50 27.10
C GLY A 180 5.37 25.56 28.35
N ALA A 181 5.75 24.84 29.41
CA ALA A 181 5.09 24.88 30.70
C ALA A 181 5.11 26.28 31.30
N GLN A 182 6.25 26.96 31.26
CA GLN A 182 6.37 28.35 31.71
C GLN A 182 5.43 29.29 30.94
N LYS A 183 5.24 29.08 29.62
CA LYS A 183 4.32 29.89 28.81
C LYS A 183 2.85 29.61 29.10
N ARG A 184 2.48 28.35 29.38
CA ARG A 184 1.09 27.92 29.61
C ARG A 184 0.61 28.21 31.03
N TYR A 185 1.44 27.90 32.02
CA TYR A 185 1.09 27.96 33.43
C TYR A 185 1.65 29.21 34.15
N GLY A 186 2.61 29.92 33.55
CA GLY A 186 3.36 30.95 34.26
C GLY A 186 4.32 30.31 35.25
N GLU A 187 3.99 30.30 36.53
CA GLU A 187 4.80 29.61 37.54
C GLU A 187 4.55 28.10 37.52
N ILE A 188 5.64 27.33 37.44
CA ILE A 188 5.58 25.87 37.44
C ILE A 188 5.48 25.37 38.88
N ASP A 189 4.26 25.03 39.30
CA ASP A 189 4.00 24.44 40.60
C ASP A 189 4.61 23.02 40.73
N LYS A 190 4.56 22.48 41.96
CA LYS A 190 5.11 21.15 42.25
C LYS A 190 4.36 20.04 41.51
N ASN A 191 3.05 20.16 41.33
CA ASN A 191 2.21 19.13 40.70
C ASN A 191 2.49 19.04 39.20
N VAL A 192 2.58 20.20 38.52
CA VAL A 192 2.96 20.34 37.11
C VAL A 192 4.36 19.79 36.89
N ARG A 193 5.34 20.17 37.72
CA ARG A 193 6.71 19.65 37.62
C ARG A 193 6.75 18.12 37.76
N CYS A 194 6.11 17.57 38.79
CA CYS A 194 6.07 16.12 39.00
C CYS A 194 5.43 15.37 37.84
N ARG A 195 4.34 15.90 37.27
CA ARG A 195 3.68 15.27 36.10
C ARG A 195 4.54 15.33 34.84
N ILE A 196 5.19 16.47 34.57
CA ILE A 196 6.12 16.63 33.44
C ILE A 196 7.27 15.62 33.55
N GLU A 197 7.88 15.51 34.73
CA GLU A 197 9.03 14.61 34.95
C GLU A 197 8.63 13.14 34.79
N TYR A 198 7.45 12.74 35.29
CA TYR A 198 6.90 11.40 35.10
C TYR A 198 6.69 11.04 33.63
N GLU A 199 6.02 11.91 32.86
CA GLU A 199 5.77 11.65 31.44
C GLU A 199 7.07 11.65 30.61
N LEU A 200 8.00 12.58 30.88
CA LEU A 200 9.30 12.65 30.22
C LEU A 200 10.15 11.40 30.46
N ASP A 201 10.10 10.83 31.66
CA ASP A 201 10.82 9.59 32.00
C ASP A 201 10.31 8.42 31.15
N ILE A 202 8.99 8.23 31.07
CA ILE A 202 8.38 7.17 30.24
C ILE A 202 8.69 7.37 28.75
N ILE A 203 8.57 8.61 28.24
CA ILE A 203 8.89 8.95 26.84
C ILE A 203 10.36 8.66 26.53
N THR A 204 11.25 8.96 27.48
CA THR A 204 12.70 8.71 27.36
C THR A 204 13.01 7.22 27.36
N GLN A 205 12.42 6.45 28.29
CA GLN A 205 12.60 5.00 28.40
C GLN A 205 12.13 4.27 27.13
N LYS A 206 11.02 4.71 26.54
CA LYS A 206 10.50 4.15 25.28
C LYS A 206 11.16 4.70 24.02
N GLY A 207 12.01 5.73 24.13
CA GLY A 207 12.70 6.32 22.99
C GLY A 207 11.81 7.16 22.06
N PHE A 208 10.67 7.66 22.54
CA PHE A 208 9.70 8.42 21.72
C PHE A 208 10.02 9.91 21.60
N ALA A 209 11.11 10.41 22.19
CA ALA A 209 11.42 11.84 22.15
C ALA A 209 11.54 12.44 20.72
N PRO A 210 12.17 11.78 19.73
CA PRO A 210 12.20 12.27 18.36
C PRO A 210 10.79 12.45 17.75
N TYR A 211 9.86 11.55 18.09
CA TYR A 211 8.48 11.61 17.59
C TYR A 211 7.76 12.88 18.07
N PHE A 212 7.81 13.17 19.38
CA PHE A 212 7.24 14.40 19.92
C PHE A 212 7.87 15.66 19.33
N LEU A 213 9.18 15.65 19.06
CA LEU A 213 9.87 16.78 18.44
C LEU A 213 9.45 17.00 16.98
N ILE A 214 9.24 15.92 16.21
CA ILE A 214 8.73 16.00 14.83
C ILE A 214 7.30 16.53 14.83
N VAL A 215 6.41 15.98 15.65
CA VAL A 215 5.01 16.43 15.71
C VAL A 215 4.93 17.88 16.16
N GLN A 216 5.69 18.27 17.19
CA GLN A 216 5.74 19.65 17.65
C GLN A 216 6.20 20.62 16.55
N ASP A 217 7.19 20.23 15.76
CA ASP A 217 7.71 21.04 14.67
C ASP A 217 6.69 21.28 13.53
N ILE A 218 5.91 20.25 13.20
CA ILE A 218 4.82 20.34 12.22
C ILE A 218 3.69 21.20 12.77
N VAL A 219 3.26 20.97 14.01
CA VAL A 219 2.19 21.73 14.67
C VAL A 219 2.53 23.21 14.75
N MET A 220 3.80 23.56 14.99
CA MET A 220 4.25 24.96 15.07
C MET A 220 4.11 25.75 13.77
N GLN A 221 3.84 25.11 12.62
CA GLN A 221 3.60 25.83 11.36
C GLN A 221 2.27 26.58 11.34
N THR A 222 1.36 26.26 12.25
CA THR A 222 0.06 26.93 12.36
C THR A 222 -0.30 27.16 13.83
N ARG A 223 -1.16 28.15 14.07
CA ARG A 223 -1.71 28.43 15.40
C ARG A 223 -3.09 27.79 15.60
N ALA A 224 -3.71 27.30 14.54
CA ALA A 224 -5.10 26.85 14.53
C ALA A 224 -5.18 25.31 14.49
N THR A 225 -4.51 24.64 15.42
CA THR A 225 -4.50 23.17 15.53
C THR A 225 -5.26 22.67 16.75
N ILE A 226 -5.84 21.49 16.59
CA ILE A 226 -6.49 20.75 17.67
C ILE A 226 -5.91 19.33 17.68
N GLY A 227 -5.19 18.97 18.73
CA GLY A 227 -4.82 17.58 18.97
C GLY A 227 -6.04 16.73 19.36
N ARG A 228 -6.17 15.54 18.76
CA ARG A 228 -7.25 14.59 19.04
C ARG A 228 -6.75 13.37 19.81
N GLY A 229 -7.72 12.55 20.24
CA GLY A 229 -7.46 11.23 20.81
C GLY A 229 -6.76 11.27 22.15
N SER A 230 -5.99 10.22 22.43
CA SER A 230 -5.27 10.02 23.69
C SER A 230 -4.15 11.03 23.91
N ALA A 231 -3.62 11.65 22.86
CA ALA A 231 -2.56 12.65 22.98
C ALA A 231 -2.95 13.83 23.91
N ALA A 232 -4.25 14.16 24.01
CA ALA A 232 -4.77 15.19 24.90
C ALA A 232 -4.56 14.90 26.39
N ALA A 233 -4.30 13.64 26.78
CA ALA A 233 -4.05 13.26 28.17
C ALA A 233 -2.60 13.50 28.64
N SER A 234 -1.70 13.93 27.74
CA SER A 234 -0.29 14.19 28.04
C SER A 234 -0.03 15.66 28.33
N ILE A 235 0.61 15.95 29.47
CA ILE A 235 1.09 17.29 29.80
C ILE A 235 2.24 17.70 28.88
N VAL A 236 3.06 16.74 28.43
CA VAL A 236 4.13 16.98 27.46
C VAL A 236 3.54 17.48 26.14
N SER A 237 2.50 16.84 25.61
CA SER A 237 1.79 17.31 24.41
C SER A 237 1.20 18.71 24.60
N TYR A 238 0.62 19.00 25.77
CA TYR A 238 0.04 20.30 26.08
C TYR A 238 1.08 21.43 26.14
N CYS A 239 2.20 21.19 26.82
CA CYS A 239 3.32 22.13 26.92
C CYS A 239 4.02 22.36 25.56
N LEU A 240 4.04 21.35 24.69
CA LEU A 240 4.56 21.48 23.33
C LEU A 240 3.60 22.14 22.35
N PHE A 241 2.41 22.56 22.80
CA PHE A 241 1.34 23.13 21.98
C PHE A 241 0.78 22.17 20.92
N ILE A 242 1.04 20.87 21.06
CA ILE A 242 0.43 19.82 20.23
C ILE A 242 -1.06 19.72 20.55
N THR A 243 -1.41 19.80 21.83
CA THR A 243 -2.80 19.80 22.31
C THR A 243 -3.12 21.13 22.99
N GLN A 244 -4.40 21.50 22.97
CA GLN A 244 -4.90 22.73 23.61
C GLN A 244 -5.61 22.47 24.94
N VAL A 245 -5.77 21.20 25.33
CA VAL A 245 -6.48 20.78 26.53
C VAL A 245 -5.47 20.55 27.66
N ASP A 246 -5.69 21.21 28.80
CA ASP A 246 -4.87 21.02 30.01
C ASP A 246 -5.27 19.71 30.72
N PRO A 247 -4.40 18.69 30.72
CA PRO A 247 -4.73 17.39 31.28
C PRO A 247 -4.84 17.40 32.81
N LEU A 248 -4.17 18.33 33.50
CA LEU A 248 -4.27 18.43 34.96
C LEU A 248 -5.62 18.99 35.38
N ARG A 249 -6.06 20.07 34.71
CA ARG A 249 -7.36 20.70 34.96
C ARG A 249 -8.53 19.73 34.78
N TYR A 250 -8.45 18.83 33.79
CA TYR A 250 -9.50 17.84 33.51
C TYR A 250 -9.19 16.44 34.06
N THR A 251 -8.12 16.29 34.85
CA THR A 251 -7.72 15.02 35.48
C THR A 251 -7.60 13.86 34.47
N LEU A 252 -7.00 14.14 33.31
CA LEU A 252 -6.78 13.15 32.26
C LEU A 252 -5.61 12.23 32.63
N GLN A 253 -5.77 10.93 32.36
CA GLN A 253 -4.80 9.89 32.68
C GLN A 253 -3.82 9.67 31.54
N PHE A 254 -2.52 9.92 31.80
CA PHE A 254 -1.46 9.74 30.80
C PHE A 254 -1.33 8.28 30.31
N ASP A 255 -1.58 7.31 31.19
CA ASP A 255 -1.42 5.88 30.87
C ASP A 255 -2.40 5.38 29.80
N ARG A 256 -3.47 6.15 29.52
CA ARG A 256 -4.36 5.89 28.37
C ARG A 256 -3.70 6.21 27.04
N PHE A 257 -2.66 7.03 27.04
CA PHE A 257 -1.89 7.42 25.87
C PHE A 257 -0.62 6.59 25.73
N ILE A 258 0.22 6.58 26.76
CA ILE A 258 1.45 5.79 26.78
C ILE A 258 1.46 4.99 28.08
N HIS A 259 1.30 3.68 27.97
CA HIS A 259 1.36 2.79 29.12
C HIS A 259 2.78 2.21 29.27
N PRO A 260 3.39 2.21 30.47
CA PRO A 260 4.74 1.69 30.68
C PRO A 260 4.93 0.24 30.20
N GLU A 261 3.97 -0.62 30.50
CA GLU A 261 4.02 -2.05 30.17
C GLU A 261 3.61 -2.42 28.74
N ARG A 262 3.06 -1.47 27.96
CA ARG A 262 2.64 -1.75 26.57
C ARG A 262 3.74 -1.33 25.60
N GLU A 263 3.98 -2.14 24.59
CA GLU A 263 4.89 -1.83 23.49
C GLU A 263 4.19 -1.04 22.36
N ASP A 264 2.88 -0.77 22.50
CA ASP A 264 2.10 -0.04 21.51
C ASP A 264 2.68 1.36 21.24
N MET A 265 2.73 1.72 19.96
CA MET A 265 3.15 3.05 19.54
C MET A 265 2.06 4.08 19.87
N PRO A 266 2.40 5.23 20.47
CA PRO A 266 1.44 6.30 20.67
C PRO A 266 1.04 6.93 19.34
N ASP A 267 -0.27 7.07 19.11
CA ASP A 267 -0.80 7.81 17.97
C ASP A 267 -1.12 9.27 18.37
N ILE A 268 -0.47 10.23 17.72
CA ILE A 268 -0.73 11.66 17.89
C ILE A 268 -1.41 12.19 16.63
N ASP A 269 -2.73 12.14 16.64
CA ASP A 269 -3.57 12.74 15.61
C ASP A 269 -3.71 14.26 15.84
N VAL A 270 -3.37 15.04 14.82
CA VAL A 270 -3.49 16.50 14.82
C VAL A 270 -4.40 16.95 13.69
N ASP A 271 -5.40 17.76 14.01
CA ASP A 271 -6.19 18.46 13.01
C ASP A 271 -5.52 19.75 12.56
N PHE A 272 -5.57 19.98 11.25
CA PHE A 272 -5.16 21.22 10.61
C PHE A 272 -6.36 21.86 9.88
N PRO A 273 -6.40 23.20 9.76
CA PRO A 273 -7.35 23.87 8.88
C PRO A 273 -7.21 23.34 7.45
N TRP A 274 -8.35 23.15 6.79
CA TRP A 274 -8.38 22.54 5.45
C TRP A 274 -7.67 23.39 4.39
N ASP A 275 -7.63 24.71 4.59
CA ASP A 275 -7.01 25.72 3.73
C ASP A 275 -5.50 25.89 3.99
N GLU A 276 -5.00 25.55 5.18
CA GLU A 276 -3.57 25.57 5.51
C GLU A 276 -2.88 24.23 5.25
N ARG A 277 -3.64 23.12 5.18
CA ARG A 277 -3.14 21.75 5.05
C ARG A 277 -2.06 21.58 3.98
N ASP A 278 -2.31 22.09 2.78
CA ASP A 278 -1.38 21.89 1.66
C ASP A 278 -0.04 22.61 1.89
N SER A 279 -0.05 23.78 2.55
CA SER A 279 1.18 24.50 2.91
C SER A 279 2.01 23.75 3.96
N ILE A 280 1.35 23.08 4.90
CA ILE A 280 2.00 22.27 5.95
C ILE A 280 2.60 21.01 5.33
N LEU A 281 1.89 20.36 4.42
CA LEU A 281 2.43 19.23 3.67
C LEU A 281 3.68 19.65 2.90
N GLU A 282 3.64 20.76 2.16
CA GLU A 282 4.80 21.29 1.45
C GLU A 282 5.98 21.55 2.40
N TYR A 283 5.73 22.12 3.58
CA TYR A 283 6.75 22.29 4.62
C TYR A 283 7.41 20.96 5.02
N VAL A 284 6.61 19.93 5.29
CA VAL A 284 7.11 18.60 5.67
C VAL A 284 7.97 18.00 4.57
N PHE A 285 7.49 18.02 3.33
CA PHE A 285 8.25 17.52 2.17
C PHE A 285 9.56 18.30 1.95
N LYS A 286 9.56 19.61 2.18
CA LYS A 286 10.76 20.46 2.05
C LYS A 286 11.77 20.22 3.16
N LYS A 287 11.30 20.05 4.41
CA LYS A 287 12.16 19.92 5.59
C LYS A 287 12.82 18.54 5.69
N TYR A 288 12.02 17.49 5.51
CA TYR A 288 12.50 16.11 5.66
C TYR A 288 12.98 15.49 4.35
N GLY A 289 12.60 16.11 3.22
CA GLY A 289 13.04 15.76 1.87
C GLY A 289 12.21 14.64 1.24
N LYS A 290 11.94 14.76 -0.05
CA LYS A 290 11.16 13.80 -0.84
C LYS A 290 11.72 12.37 -0.80
N GLU A 291 13.02 12.20 -0.58
CA GLU A 291 13.64 10.87 -0.43
C GLU A 291 13.20 10.12 0.83
N ARG A 292 12.71 10.83 1.86
CA ARG A 292 12.38 10.30 3.18
C ARG A 292 10.90 10.41 3.53
N THR A 293 10.12 11.12 2.73
CA THR A 293 8.72 11.39 3.00
C THR A 293 7.81 11.02 1.85
N ALA A 294 6.63 10.48 2.17
CA ALA A 294 5.55 10.31 1.21
C ALA A 294 4.21 10.37 1.93
N MET A 295 3.15 10.66 1.18
CA MET A 295 1.79 10.52 1.67
C MET A 295 1.41 9.04 1.74
N VAL A 296 0.50 8.70 2.65
CA VAL A 296 -0.15 7.38 2.65
C VAL A 296 -1.05 7.24 1.41
N SER A 297 -1.17 6.04 0.85
CA SER A 297 -2.12 5.77 -0.24
C SER A 297 -3.49 5.38 0.32
N SER A 298 -4.54 5.74 -0.41
CA SER A 298 -5.86 5.15 -0.26
C SER A 298 -6.06 4.18 -1.42
N GLN A 299 -6.10 2.89 -1.11
CA GLN A 299 -6.37 1.86 -2.12
C GLN A 299 -7.86 1.88 -2.47
N VAL A 300 -8.19 2.23 -3.72
CA VAL A 300 -9.58 2.36 -4.17
C VAL A 300 -10.03 1.04 -4.79
N PHE A 301 -11.06 0.44 -4.22
CA PHE A 301 -11.66 -0.81 -4.70
C PHE A 301 -12.99 -0.53 -5.43
N LEU A 302 -13.39 -1.47 -6.30
CA LEU A 302 -14.71 -1.43 -6.94
C LEU A 302 -15.80 -1.77 -5.92
N GLU A 303 -16.64 -0.79 -5.61
CA GLU A 303 -17.85 -0.98 -4.81
C GLU A 303 -19.04 -1.33 -5.71
N PRO A 304 -20.14 -1.91 -5.20
CA PRO A 304 -21.25 -2.41 -6.02
C PRO A 304 -21.76 -1.42 -7.08
N ARG A 305 -21.89 -0.15 -6.71
CA ARG A 305 -22.35 0.90 -7.63
C ARG A 305 -21.35 1.19 -8.74
N SER A 306 -20.05 1.24 -8.44
CA SER A 306 -19.02 1.50 -9.44
C SER A 306 -18.74 0.26 -10.30
N ALA A 307 -18.86 -0.94 -9.75
CA ALA A 307 -18.79 -2.19 -10.50
C ALA A 307 -19.87 -2.25 -11.58
N VAL A 308 -21.16 -2.05 -11.21
CA VAL A 308 -22.27 -2.01 -12.19
C VAL A 308 -22.07 -0.91 -13.23
N TRP A 309 -21.52 0.24 -12.81
CA TRP A 309 -21.23 1.33 -13.73
C TRP A 309 -20.20 0.95 -14.79
N GLU A 310 -19.05 0.42 -14.39
CA GLU A 310 -17.97 0.07 -15.32
C GLU A 310 -18.31 -1.14 -16.19
N VAL A 311 -18.98 -2.16 -15.64
CA VAL A 311 -19.42 -3.33 -16.43
C VAL A 311 -20.48 -2.90 -17.45
N GLY A 312 -21.44 -2.05 -17.07
CA GLY A 312 -22.43 -1.53 -18.01
C GLY A 312 -21.78 -0.83 -19.22
N LYS A 313 -20.77 0.01 -18.99
CA LYS A 313 -20.00 0.66 -20.06
C LYS A 313 -19.33 -0.35 -21.00
N VAL A 314 -18.73 -1.38 -20.41
CA VAL A 314 -17.99 -2.42 -21.17
C VAL A 314 -18.92 -3.30 -22.01
N HIS A 315 -20.18 -3.48 -21.58
CA HIS A 315 -21.25 -4.11 -22.38
C HIS A 315 -21.88 -3.17 -23.42
N GLY A 316 -21.51 -1.88 -23.41
CA GLY A 316 -21.98 -0.89 -24.39
C GLY A 316 -23.29 -0.20 -24.01
N LEU A 317 -23.72 -0.28 -22.75
CA LEU A 317 -24.87 0.49 -22.25
C LEU A 317 -24.55 1.98 -22.25
N SER A 318 -25.56 2.80 -22.52
CA SER A 318 -25.46 4.24 -22.42
C SER A 318 -25.35 4.69 -20.96
N ASN A 319 -24.74 5.85 -20.74
CA ASN A 319 -24.63 6.44 -19.40
C ASN A 319 -26.00 6.67 -18.74
N GLU A 320 -27.07 6.86 -19.53
CA GLU A 320 -28.43 7.08 -19.02
C GLU A 320 -29.02 5.79 -18.46
N GLU A 321 -28.91 4.68 -19.20
CA GLU A 321 -29.36 3.35 -18.77
C GLU A 321 -28.67 2.95 -17.47
N ILE A 322 -27.34 3.07 -17.43
CA ILE A 322 -26.54 2.74 -16.23
C ILE A 322 -26.94 3.62 -15.04
N LYS A 323 -27.19 4.91 -15.26
CA LYS A 323 -27.59 5.87 -14.20
C LYS A 323 -28.94 5.54 -13.60
N ILE A 324 -29.89 5.01 -14.39
CA ILE A 324 -31.21 4.58 -13.89
C ILE A 324 -31.06 3.48 -12.83
N ILE A 325 -30.16 2.53 -13.07
CA ILE A 325 -29.90 1.40 -12.17
C ILE A 325 -29.06 1.86 -10.97
N THR A 326 -27.91 2.49 -11.22
CA THR A 326 -26.92 2.82 -10.18
C THR A 326 -27.41 3.86 -9.17
N LYS A 327 -28.36 4.72 -9.51
CA LYS A 327 -29.00 5.64 -8.55
C LYS A 327 -29.88 4.92 -7.52
N ARG A 328 -30.44 3.76 -7.89
CA ARG A 328 -31.33 2.97 -7.03
C ARG A 328 -30.53 2.07 -6.08
N ILE A 329 -29.27 1.79 -6.40
CA ILE A 329 -28.29 1.12 -5.54
C ILE A 329 -28.02 1.98 -4.30
N GLY A 330 -28.40 1.46 -3.13
CA GLY A 330 -28.19 2.13 -1.86
C GLY A 330 -26.74 2.02 -1.39
N TRP A 331 -26.34 2.88 -0.46
CA TRP A 331 -25.00 2.87 0.14
C TRP A 331 -24.71 1.59 0.95
N TYR A 332 -25.74 0.98 1.54
CA TYR A 332 -25.64 -0.25 2.35
C TYR A 332 -25.96 -1.53 1.55
N THR A 333 -25.77 -1.52 0.23
CA THR A 333 -26.09 -2.69 -0.59
C THR A 333 -25.10 -3.82 -0.29
N SER A 334 -25.63 -5.03 -0.08
CA SER A 334 -24.82 -6.24 0.07
C SER A 334 -23.85 -6.38 -1.11
N ARG A 335 -22.62 -6.82 -0.83
CA ARG A 335 -21.61 -7.14 -1.86
C ARG A 335 -21.93 -8.43 -2.63
N ARG A 336 -22.99 -9.16 -2.24
CA ARG A 336 -23.42 -10.44 -2.82
C ARG A 336 -24.89 -10.41 -3.21
N ASP A 337 -25.24 -11.29 -4.15
CA ASP A 337 -26.58 -11.52 -4.67
C ASP A 337 -27.19 -10.27 -5.34
N LEU A 338 -26.39 -9.54 -6.11
CA LEU A 338 -26.82 -8.29 -6.76
C LEU A 338 -28.03 -8.52 -7.67
N GLU A 339 -28.05 -9.64 -8.41
CA GLU A 339 -29.19 -10.01 -9.25
C GLU A 339 -30.47 -10.24 -8.43
N HIS A 340 -30.37 -11.04 -7.35
CA HIS A 340 -31.53 -11.34 -6.50
C HIS A 340 -32.06 -10.08 -5.83
N TRP A 341 -31.15 -9.24 -5.33
CA TRP A 341 -31.49 -7.97 -4.71
C TRP A 341 -32.20 -7.03 -5.70
N VAL A 342 -31.68 -6.87 -6.92
CA VAL A 342 -32.34 -6.05 -7.95
C VAL A 342 -33.72 -6.62 -8.32
N ARG A 343 -33.90 -7.95 -8.37
CA ARG A 343 -35.19 -8.57 -8.69
C ARG A 343 -36.24 -8.41 -7.59
N THR A 344 -35.82 -8.39 -6.33
CA THR A 344 -36.73 -8.39 -5.16
C THR A 344 -37.03 -6.98 -4.64
N ASP A 345 -36.15 -6.03 -4.90
CA ASP A 345 -36.28 -4.68 -4.36
C ASP A 345 -37.26 -3.83 -5.18
N GLN A 346 -38.27 -3.30 -4.48
CA GLN A 346 -39.36 -2.51 -5.07
C GLN A 346 -38.87 -1.27 -5.84
N ARG A 347 -37.66 -0.76 -5.53
CA ARG A 347 -37.04 0.34 -6.28
C ARG A 347 -36.80 -0.02 -7.74
N PHE A 348 -36.66 -1.29 -8.08
CA PHE A 348 -36.37 -1.76 -9.45
C PHE A 348 -37.58 -2.35 -10.16
N ALA A 349 -38.78 -2.35 -9.55
CA ALA A 349 -39.99 -2.92 -10.13
C ALA A 349 -40.37 -2.37 -11.52
N ASN A 350 -39.94 -1.14 -11.84
CA ASN A 350 -40.15 -0.47 -13.12
C ASN A 350 -38.91 -0.43 -14.02
N VAL A 351 -37.89 -1.25 -13.74
CA VAL A 351 -36.72 -1.41 -14.62
C VAL A 351 -36.93 -2.68 -15.43
N ASP A 352 -36.84 -2.57 -16.74
CA ASP A 352 -36.82 -3.75 -17.60
C ASP A 352 -35.47 -4.45 -17.42
N LEU A 353 -35.50 -5.67 -16.88
CA LEU A 353 -34.32 -6.49 -16.65
C LEU A 353 -34.09 -7.38 -17.87
N ASP A 354 -33.59 -6.76 -18.95
CA ASP A 354 -33.20 -7.48 -20.15
C ASP A 354 -32.01 -8.43 -19.88
N GLU A 355 -31.73 -9.32 -20.84
CA GLU A 355 -30.63 -10.29 -20.71
C GLU A 355 -29.27 -9.60 -20.53
N THR A 356 -29.07 -8.44 -21.16
CA THR A 356 -27.86 -7.64 -21.06
C THR A 356 -27.65 -7.16 -19.63
N LEU A 357 -28.67 -6.57 -19.01
CA LEU A 357 -28.61 -6.05 -17.67
C LEU A 357 -28.44 -7.17 -16.63
N ILE A 358 -29.11 -8.31 -16.81
CA ILE A 358 -28.90 -9.49 -15.96
C ILE A 358 -27.43 -9.94 -16.02
N ARG A 359 -26.85 -9.97 -17.22
CA ARG A 359 -25.44 -10.31 -17.41
C ARG A 359 -24.51 -9.29 -16.74
N VAL A 360 -24.79 -8.00 -16.88
CA VAL A 360 -24.04 -6.91 -16.23
C VAL A 360 -24.04 -7.10 -14.71
N LEU A 361 -25.19 -7.39 -14.10
CA LEU A 361 -25.30 -7.60 -12.65
C LEU A 361 -24.47 -8.80 -12.17
N ARG A 362 -24.56 -9.93 -12.88
CA ARG A 362 -23.79 -11.15 -12.56
C ARG A 362 -22.28 -10.94 -12.69
N GLU A 363 -21.84 -10.27 -13.74
CA GLU A 363 -20.42 -9.98 -13.96
C GLU A 363 -19.91 -8.93 -12.96
N SER A 364 -20.73 -7.96 -12.60
CA SER A 364 -20.42 -6.93 -11.61
C SER A 364 -20.13 -7.55 -10.24
N GLU A 365 -20.95 -8.51 -9.82
CA GLU A 365 -20.75 -9.22 -8.55
C GLU A 365 -19.37 -9.89 -8.45
N LYS A 366 -18.86 -10.44 -9.55
CA LYS A 366 -17.54 -11.08 -9.59
C LYS A 366 -16.37 -10.10 -9.45
N ILE A 367 -16.57 -8.82 -9.77
CA ILE A 367 -15.51 -7.81 -9.73
C ILE A 367 -15.64 -6.84 -8.54
N VAL A 368 -16.70 -6.94 -7.74
CA VAL A 368 -16.81 -6.16 -6.49
C VAL A 368 -15.63 -6.53 -5.57
N GLY A 369 -14.97 -5.51 -5.04
CA GLY A 369 -13.79 -5.66 -4.19
C GLY A 369 -12.48 -5.82 -4.95
N VAL A 370 -12.48 -5.75 -6.29
CA VAL A 370 -11.25 -5.70 -7.08
C VAL A 370 -10.57 -4.33 -6.90
N PHE A 371 -9.26 -4.34 -6.69
CA PHE A 371 -8.43 -3.14 -6.62
C PHE A 371 -8.45 -2.40 -7.96
N ARG A 372 -8.68 -1.09 -7.92
CA ARG A 372 -8.78 -0.25 -9.12
C ARG A 372 -7.54 0.61 -9.33
N TYR A 373 -7.22 1.47 -8.36
CA TYR A 373 -6.03 2.32 -8.41
C TYR A 373 -5.67 2.85 -7.01
N PRO A 374 -4.39 3.20 -6.77
CA PRO A 374 -3.99 3.93 -5.58
C PRO A 374 -4.33 5.42 -5.72
N SER A 375 -4.81 6.03 -4.64
CA SER A 375 -5.12 7.47 -4.56
C SER A 375 -4.36 8.11 -3.39
N VAL A 376 -4.29 9.43 -3.34
CA VAL A 376 -3.71 10.13 -2.18
C VAL A 376 -4.70 10.02 -1.01
N HIS A 377 -4.24 9.49 0.12
CA HIS A 377 -5.05 9.44 1.34
C HIS A 377 -5.35 10.87 1.85
N PRO A 378 -6.55 11.14 2.38
CA PRO A 378 -6.91 12.48 2.88
C PRO A 378 -6.06 12.95 4.07
N GLY A 379 -5.45 12.02 4.81
CA GLY A 379 -4.48 12.30 5.87
C GLY A 379 -3.25 11.39 5.80
N GLY A 380 -2.37 11.48 6.78
CA GLY A 380 -1.23 10.55 6.91
C GLY A 380 -0.04 10.93 6.04
N VAL A 381 1.05 11.32 6.71
CA VAL A 381 2.37 11.50 6.10
C VAL A 381 3.31 10.50 6.75
N VAL A 382 4.07 9.78 5.92
CA VAL A 382 5.11 8.87 6.36
C VAL A 382 6.44 9.60 6.33
N ILE A 383 7.19 9.55 7.42
CA ILE A 383 8.54 10.11 7.53
C ILE A 383 9.47 9.02 8.05
N VAL A 384 10.49 8.67 7.27
CA VAL A 384 11.47 7.62 7.62
C VAL A 384 12.87 8.20 7.90
N PRO A 385 13.74 7.49 8.64
CA PRO A 385 15.11 7.97 8.93
C PRO A 385 15.98 8.09 7.69
N ASP A 386 15.81 7.22 6.70
CA ASP A 386 16.63 7.18 5.50
C ASP A 386 15.78 7.22 4.21
N LYS A 387 15.96 6.30 3.25
CA LYS A 387 15.23 6.34 1.98
C LYS A 387 13.92 5.58 2.11
N ILE A 388 12.79 6.25 1.86
CA ILE A 388 11.47 5.62 1.96
C ILE A 388 11.33 4.39 1.06
N ARG A 389 12.00 4.42 -0.09
CA ARG A 389 12.08 3.33 -1.08
C ARG A 389 12.75 2.05 -0.57
N LYS A 390 13.38 2.06 0.62
CA LYS A 390 13.87 0.82 1.26
C LYS A 390 12.74 0.03 1.92
N TYR A 391 11.76 0.74 2.45
CA TYR A 391 10.71 0.19 3.30
C TYR A 391 9.47 -0.16 2.50
N VAL A 392 9.08 0.69 1.56
CA VAL A 392 7.86 0.53 0.77
C VAL A 392 8.06 1.11 -0.64
N PRO A 393 7.46 0.51 -1.69
CA PRO A 393 7.45 1.13 -3.01
C PRO A 393 6.71 2.47 -2.97
N VAL A 394 7.20 3.43 -3.76
CA VAL A 394 6.55 4.74 -3.91
C VAL A 394 6.21 5.00 -5.37
N LEU A 395 5.13 5.73 -5.57
CA LEU A 395 4.72 6.24 -6.87
C LEU A 395 4.26 7.70 -6.76
N VAL A 396 4.11 8.35 -7.90
CA VAL A 396 3.58 9.72 -7.97
C VAL A 396 2.12 9.66 -8.40
N ALA A 397 1.23 10.12 -7.52
CA ALA A 397 -0.18 10.24 -7.83
C ALA A 397 -0.40 11.29 -8.95
N PRO A 398 -1.53 11.25 -9.69
CA PRO A 398 -1.81 12.21 -10.78
C PRO A 398 -1.73 13.70 -10.37
N LYS A 399 -1.92 14.00 -9.08
CA LYS A 399 -1.75 15.35 -8.51
C LYS A 399 -0.30 15.78 -8.30
N GLY A 400 0.69 14.98 -8.73
CA GLY A 400 2.12 15.24 -8.55
C GLY A 400 2.67 14.91 -7.16
N VAL A 401 1.84 14.34 -6.27
CA VAL A 401 2.21 14.04 -4.88
C VAL A 401 2.79 12.63 -4.78
N GLN A 402 3.93 12.48 -4.10
CA GLN A 402 4.53 11.17 -3.84
C GLN A 402 3.72 10.43 -2.77
N ILE A 403 3.27 9.22 -3.09
CA ILE A 403 2.56 8.32 -2.19
C ILE A 403 3.31 6.99 -2.05
N VAL A 404 3.16 6.33 -0.91
CA VAL A 404 3.54 4.92 -0.73
C VAL A 404 2.46 4.01 -1.32
N GLU A 405 2.78 2.79 -1.76
CA GLU A 405 1.75 1.87 -2.27
C GLU A 405 0.78 1.36 -1.18
N TRP A 406 1.23 1.38 0.07
CA TRP A 406 0.50 0.86 1.22
C TRP A 406 -0.58 1.81 1.74
N GLU A 407 -1.65 1.24 2.27
CA GLU A 407 -2.70 1.98 2.97
C GLU A 407 -2.34 2.27 4.43
N LYS A 408 -3.14 3.08 5.14
CA LYS A 408 -2.84 3.51 6.52
C LYS A 408 -2.53 2.34 7.46
N ASP A 409 -3.31 1.27 7.39
CA ASP A 409 -3.18 0.12 8.30
C ASP A 409 -2.03 -0.83 7.90
N GLN A 410 -1.45 -0.64 6.70
CA GLN A 410 -0.34 -1.44 6.17
C GLN A 410 1.03 -0.77 6.39
N VAL A 411 1.06 0.56 6.58
CA VAL A 411 2.25 1.36 6.89
C VAL A 411 2.61 1.23 8.36
#